data_AF-A0A354KH81-F1
#
_entry.id   AF-A0A354KH81-F1
#
_cell.length_a   1.000
_cell.length_b   1.000
_cell.length_c   1.000
_cell.angle_alpha   90.00
_cell.angle_beta   90.00
_cell.angle_gamma   90.00
#
_symmetry.space_group_name_H-M   'P 1'
#
loop_
_entity.id
_entity.type
_entity.pdbx_description
1 polymer ?
#
loop_
_entity_poly.entity_id
_entity_poly.type
_entity_poly.pdbx_seq_one_letter_code
_entity_poly.pdbx_strand_id
1 'polypeptide(L)'
;MIVLTHHPLLPENGYEILNNREVLDILYKFPEVKLVLSGHNHKGNYVMVNNIPFVTMEGMIETPTSNAYGLLELYPEEIKIKGQGRLSSRVFKLSSK
;
A
#
# COMPACT_ATOMS: atom_id res chain seq x y z
N MET A 1 -3.65 -12.57 -0.89
CA MET A 1 -4.38 -11.73 0.09
C MET A 1 -3.92 -10.29 -0.02
N ILE A 2 -4.85 -9.35 0.01
CA ILE A 2 -4.59 -7.91 0.03
C ILE A 2 -5.16 -7.37 1.33
N VAL A 3 -4.37 -6.59 2.07
CA VAL A 3 -4.79 -6.01 3.34
C VAL A 3 -5.06 -4.52 3.12
N LEU A 4 -6.20 -4.04 3.57
CA LEU A 4 -6.59 -2.64 3.52
C LEU A 4 -6.69 -2.09 4.94
N THR A 5 -6.10 -0.93 5.17
CA THR A 5 -6.13 -0.21 6.46
C THR A 5 -6.25 1.30 6.19
N HIS A 6 -6.75 2.08 7.15
CA HIS A 6 -6.68 3.54 7.03
C HIS A 6 -5.25 4.04 7.30
N HIS A 7 -4.68 3.65 8.44
CA HIS A 7 -3.33 4.02 8.83
C HIS A 7 -2.28 3.08 8.20
N PRO A 8 -1.10 3.59 7.79
CA PRO A 8 0.02 2.76 7.37
C PRO A 8 0.47 1.79 8.46
N LEU A 9 1.14 0.72 8.05
CA LEU A 9 1.95 -0.11 8.97
C LEU A 9 3.44 0.23 8.85
N LEU A 10 3.85 0.65 7.66
CA LEU A 10 5.22 0.98 7.27
C LEU A 10 5.22 2.05 6.17
N PRO A 11 6.36 2.75 5.96
CA PRO A 11 7.48 2.83 6.92
C PRO A 11 7.07 3.60 8.17
N GLU A 12 7.81 3.44 9.25
CA GLU A 12 7.58 4.18 10.49
C GLU A 12 8.07 5.61 10.33
N ASN A 13 7.12 6.54 10.34
CA ASN A 13 7.38 7.96 10.17
C ASN A 13 6.37 8.83 10.93
N GLY A 14 5.67 8.24 11.92
CA GLY A 14 4.72 8.91 12.78
C GLY A 14 3.28 8.91 12.28
N TYR A 15 2.97 8.19 11.20
CA TYR A 15 1.61 8.07 10.64
C TYR A 15 1.00 6.68 10.81
N GLU A 16 1.83 5.69 11.10
CA GLU A 16 1.48 4.30 11.33
C GLU A 16 0.55 4.10 12.54
N ILE A 17 -0.15 2.95 12.59
CA ILE A 17 -0.88 2.56 13.81
C ILE A 17 0.08 2.37 14.99
N LEU A 18 -0.39 2.65 16.21
CA LEU A 18 0.43 2.62 17.42
C LEU A 18 1.09 1.26 17.71
N ASN A 19 0.44 0.16 17.30
CA ASN A 19 0.91 -1.22 17.47
C ASN A 19 1.26 -1.88 16.12
N ASN A 20 1.87 -1.12 15.22
CA ASN A 20 2.19 -1.59 13.87
C ASN A 20 3.07 -2.85 13.90
N ARG A 21 4.01 -2.94 14.84
CA ARG A 21 4.94 -4.08 14.98
C ARG A 21 4.22 -5.38 15.26
N GLU A 22 3.28 -5.39 16.20
CA GLU A 22 2.48 -6.57 16.53
C GLU A 22 1.63 -7.03 15.35
N VAL A 23 1.08 -6.07 14.58
CA VAL A 23 0.32 -6.39 13.36
C VAL A 23 1.25 -6.96 12.28
N LEU A 24 2.43 -6.39 12.08
CA LEU A 24 3.43 -6.89 11.14
C LEU A 24 3.88 -8.30 11.49
N ASP A 25 4.11 -8.60 12.77
CA ASP A 25 4.47 -9.94 13.26
C ASP A 25 3.39 -10.98 12.94
N ILE A 26 2.12 -10.59 12.93
CA ILE A 26 1.03 -11.45 12.48
C ILE A 26 1.08 -11.60 10.96
N LEU A 27 1.16 -10.50 10.20
CA LEU A 27 1.14 -10.53 8.74
C LEU A 27 2.28 -11.36 8.14
N TYR A 28 3.48 -11.28 8.72
CA TYR A 28 4.64 -12.02 8.24
C TYR A 28 4.54 -13.54 8.41
N LYS A 29 3.59 -14.04 9.21
CA LYS A 29 3.29 -15.48 9.29
C LYS A 29 2.51 -16.00 8.10
N PHE A 30 1.96 -15.11 7.26
CA PHE A 30 1.09 -15.47 6.13
C PHE A 30 1.74 -15.10 4.78
N PRO A 31 2.43 -16.03 4.11
CA PRO A 31 3.07 -15.77 2.81
C PRO A 31 2.07 -15.42 1.68
N GLU A 32 0.78 -15.59 1.92
CA GLU A 32 -0.32 -15.20 1.04
C GLU A 32 -0.56 -13.68 1.02
N VAL A 33 -0.02 -12.91 1.98
CA VAL A 33 -0.07 -11.44 1.94
C VAL A 33 0.77 -10.95 0.75
N LYS A 34 0.12 -10.31 -0.23
CA LYS A 34 0.79 -9.84 -1.46
C LYS A 34 0.82 -8.32 -1.60
N LEU A 35 0.06 -7.59 -0.79
CA LEU A 35 -0.02 -6.14 -0.82
C LEU A 35 -0.72 -5.63 0.45
N VAL A 36 -0.21 -4.54 1.02
CA VAL A 36 -0.89 -3.75 2.06
C VAL A 36 -1.14 -2.34 1.50
N LEU A 37 -2.40 -1.92 1.46
CA LEU A 37 -2.80 -0.56 1.07
C LEU A 37 -3.27 0.22 2.29
N SER A 38 -2.84 1.48 2.35
CA SER A 38 -3.16 2.43 3.41
C SER A 38 -3.44 3.83 2.87
N GLY A 39 -4.00 4.69 3.72
CA GLY A 39 -4.14 6.13 3.50
C GLY A 39 -3.52 6.92 4.66
N HIS A 40 -4.28 7.85 5.24
CA HIS A 40 -3.93 8.69 6.40
C HIS A 40 -2.79 9.70 6.14
N ASN A 41 -1.61 9.26 5.71
CA ASN A 41 -0.54 10.16 5.26
C ASN A 41 -0.79 10.61 3.82
N HIS A 42 -1.43 11.76 3.64
CA HIS A 42 -1.85 12.28 2.33
C HIS A 42 -0.72 12.56 1.35
N LYS A 43 0.53 12.69 1.82
CA LYS A 43 1.70 12.76 0.95
C LYS A 43 1.94 11.46 0.18
N GLY A 44 1.37 10.35 0.65
CA GLY A 44 1.65 9.01 0.17
C GLY A 44 3.00 8.50 0.67
N ASN A 45 3.21 7.19 0.54
CA ASN A 45 4.47 6.54 0.84
C ASN A 45 4.53 5.14 0.22
N TYR A 46 5.73 4.56 0.17
CA TYR A 46 5.92 3.21 -0.29
C TYR A 46 7.18 2.58 0.30
N VAL A 47 7.08 1.33 0.73
CA VAL A 47 8.22 0.49 1.07
C VAL A 47 7.93 -0.98 0.74
N MET A 48 8.97 -1.71 0.36
CA MET A 48 8.94 -3.17 0.19
C MET A 48 9.66 -3.82 1.37
N VAL A 49 8.97 -4.66 2.14
CA VAL A 49 9.56 -5.40 3.27
C VAL A 49 9.06 -6.84 3.23
N ASN A 50 9.97 -7.81 3.39
CA ASN A 50 9.64 -9.25 3.33
C ASN A 50 8.86 -9.65 2.06
N ASN A 51 9.21 -9.04 0.92
CA ASN A 51 8.51 -9.23 -0.36
C ASN A 51 7.02 -8.86 -0.34
N ILE A 52 6.61 -8.01 0.62
CA ILE A 52 5.28 -7.44 0.71
C ILE A 52 5.40 -5.94 0.41
N PRO A 53 4.72 -5.43 -0.62
CA PRO A 53 4.61 -3.99 -0.86
C PRO A 53 3.64 -3.38 0.16
N PHE A 54 4.09 -2.34 0.84
CA PHE A 54 3.29 -1.47 1.69
C PHE A 54 3.15 -0.13 0.96
N VAL A 55 1.94 0.18 0.53
CA VAL A 55 1.63 1.41 -0.22
C VAL A 55 0.70 2.26 0.61
N THR A 56 1.10 3.51 0.83
CA THR A 56 0.22 4.56 1.33
C THR A 56 -0.18 5.44 0.17
N MET A 57 -1.49 5.49 -0.10
CA MET A 57 -2.04 6.23 -1.23
C MET A 57 -2.07 7.73 -0.91
N GLU A 58 -1.71 8.54 -1.92
CA GLU A 58 -1.80 9.99 -1.86
C GLU A 58 -3.26 10.43 -1.67
N GLY A 59 -3.48 11.44 -0.81
CA GLY A 59 -4.81 11.89 -0.40
C GLY A 59 -5.44 12.87 -1.40
N MET A 60 -6.71 12.65 -1.74
CA MET A 60 -7.45 13.54 -2.65
C MET A 60 -7.62 14.96 -2.09
N ILE A 61 -7.81 15.09 -0.77
CA ILE A 61 -8.16 16.36 -0.11
C ILE A 61 -7.10 17.46 -0.27
N GLU A 62 -5.82 17.10 -0.37
CA GLU A 62 -4.69 18.03 -0.57
C GLU A 62 -4.34 18.24 -2.04
N THR A 63 -5.28 17.99 -2.95
CA THR A 63 -5.05 18.03 -4.40
C THR A 63 -5.96 19.05 -5.08
N PRO A 64 -5.69 20.36 -4.93
CA PRO A 64 -6.64 21.41 -5.32
C PRO A 64 -6.86 21.54 -6.84
N THR A 65 -5.87 21.16 -7.64
CA THR A 65 -5.88 21.32 -9.10
C THR A 65 -5.82 19.99 -9.86
N SER A 66 -5.92 18.86 -9.17
CA SER A 66 -5.86 17.52 -9.75
C SER A 66 -6.72 16.56 -8.92
N ASN A 67 -6.43 15.26 -8.94
CA ASN A 67 -7.13 14.25 -8.16
C ASN A 67 -6.12 13.22 -7.61
N ALA A 68 -6.55 12.33 -6.72
CA ALA A 68 -5.74 11.21 -6.23
C ALA A 68 -6.65 9.99 -6.01
N TYR A 69 -6.82 9.20 -7.06
CA TYR A 69 -7.58 7.95 -7.05
C TYR A 69 -7.02 7.02 -8.12
N GLY A 70 -7.48 5.76 -8.17
CA GLY A 70 -7.03 4.85 -9.21
C GLY A 70 -7.72 3.51 -9.19
N LEU A 71 -7.22 2.61 -10.02
CA LEU A 71 -7.70 1.25 -10.16
C LEU A 71 -6.65 0.26 -9.67
N LEU A 72 -7.07 -0.70 -8.84
CA LEU A 72 -6.27 -1.86 -8.49
C LEU A 72 -6.66 -3.02 -9.41
N GLU A 73 -5.76 -3.44 -10.27
CA GLU A 73 -5.96 -4.55 -11.20
C GLU A 73 -5.17 -5.77 -10.72
N LEU A 74 -5.85 -6.91 -10.66
CA LEU A 74 -5.28 -8.17 -10.20
C LEU A 74 -5.17 -9.13 -11.37
N TYR A 75 -3.95 -9.60 -11.63
CA TYR A 75 -3.65 -10.59 -12.65
C TYR A 75 -2.96 -11.80 -11.98
N PRO A 76 -2.93 -12.98 -12.65
CA PRO A 76 -2.25 -14.15 -12.11
C PRO A 76 -0.79 -13.91 -11.72
N GLU A 77 -0.05 -13.16 -12.55
CA GLU A 77 1.41 -12.95 -12.37
C GLU A 77 1.77 -11.55 -11.85
N GLU A 78 0.80 -10.66 -11.65
CA GLU A 78 1.08 -9.29 -11.21
C GLU A 78 -0.11 -8.57 -10.59
N ILE A 79 0.19 -7.59 -9.74
CA ILE A 79 -0.76 -6.62 -9.22
C ILE A 79 -0.38 -5.25 -9.78
N LYS A 80 -1.35 -4.50 -10.30
CA LYS A 80 -1.15 -3.14 -10.80
C LYS A 80 -2.01 -2.14 -10.06
N ILE A 81 -1.40 -1.03 -9.68
CA ILE A 81 -2.09 0.19 -9.28
C ILE A 81 -1.98 1.14 -10.46
N LYS A 82 -3.11 1.44 -11.11
CA LYS A 82 -3.23 2.50 -12.12
C LYS A 82 -3.75 3.75 -11.44
N GLY A 83 -2.82 4.60 -11.01
CA GLY A 83 -3.12 5.85 -10.34
C GLY A 83 -3.46 6.98 -11.31
N GLN A 84 -4.30 7.89 -10.86
CA GLN A 84 -4.73 9.11 -11.55
C GLN A 84 -4.36 10.34 -10.73
N GLY A 85 -3.94 11.39 -11.42
CA GLY A 85 -3.43 12.61 -10.81
C GLY A 85 -2.20 12.33 -9.94
N ARG A 86 -2.31 12.55 -8.63
CA ARG A 86 -1.24 12.34 -7.66
C ARG A 86 -1.05 10.90 -7.23
N LEU A 87 -2.03 10.01 -7.43
CA LEU A 87 -1.83 8.62 -7.03
C LEU A 87 -0.76 7.99 -7.91
N SER A 88 0.33 7.52 -7.30
CA SER A 88 1.43 6.89 -8.02
C SER A 88 1.00 5.55 -8.63
N SER A 89 1.23 5.36 -9.93
CA SER A 89 1.05 4.04 -10.56
C SER A 89 2.17 3.08 -10.19
N ARG A 90 1.83 1.82 -9.92
CA ARG A 90 2.78 0.78 -9.46
C ARG A 90 2.47 -0.57 -10.09
N VAL A 91 3.49 -1.39 -10.29
CA VAL A 91 3.36 -2.77 -10.76
C VAL A 91 4.19 -3.67 -9.86
N PHE A 92 3.58 -4.71 -9.32
CA PHE A 92 4.22 -5.71 -8.47
C PHE A 92 4.12 -7.07 -9.16
N LYS A 93 5.26 -7.66 -9.50
CA LYS A 93 5.28 -9.03 -10.02
C LYS A 93 5.03 -10.01 -8.87
N LEU A 94 4.13 -10.95 -9.10
CA LEU A 94 3.91 -12.07 -8.19
C LEU A 94 4.91 -13.15 -8.60
N SER A 95 5.76 -13.56 -7.67
CA SER A 95 6.62 -14.72 -7.88
C SER A 95 5.76 -15.98 -7.88
N SER A 96 5.91 -16.83 -8.90
CA SER A 96 5.42 -18.20 -8.88
C SER A 96 6.06 -18.92 -7.70
N LYS A 97 5.26 -19.55 -6.83
CA LYS A 97 5.77 -20.47 -5.81
C LYS A 97 6.30 -21.74 -6.50
#